data_AF-A0A7V7DD00-F1
#
_entry.id   AF-A0A7V7DD00-F1
#
_cell.length_a   1.000
_cell.length_b   1.000
_cell.length_c   1.000
_cell.angle_alpha   90.00
_cell.angle_beta   90.00
_cell.angle_gamma   90.00
#
_symmetry.space_group_name_H-M   'P 1'
#
loop_
_entity.id
_entity.type
_entity.pdbx_description
1 polymer ?
#
loop_
_entity_poly.entity_id
_entity_poly.type
_entity_poly.pdbx_seq_one_letter_code
_entity_poly.pdbx_strand_id
1 'polypeptide(L)'
;MEWVYVLADQMLTIILLVAVFELVLYAVLFVTTSNRTQQLFDSLKNMLRGIKEPPEKDSSRDIHDEITVLLDCAESIRRSSSEDFERLLSNIQIQNSRKLDLKTHGLNCWNNVAAAIVQIFPLLGILGTILAIGQSMQGQGIKVDATVIVKAFTNAIDTTIFGLLFAVFYMIVDAFFQARANKLNGELEKYRSIINYYETQ
;
A
#
# COMPACT_ATOMS: atom_id res chain seq x y z
N MET A 1 5.67 -30.04 25.51
CA MET A 1 6.13 -30.56 24.20
C MET A 1 4.98 -30.84 23.23
N GLU A 2 3.70 -30.84 23.66
CA GLU A 2 2.54 -30.92 22.75
C GLU A 2 2.37 -29.69 21.84
N TRP A 3 2.85 -28.53 22.27
CA TRP A 3 2.74 -27.28 21.51
C TRP A 3 3.44 -27.33 20.15
N VAL A 4 4.54 -28.08 20.01
CA VAL A 4 5.26 -28.25 18.73
C VAL A 4 4.42 -29.03 17.73
N TYR A 5 3.72 -30.08 18.18
CA TYR A 5 2.83 -30.89 17.34
C TYR A 5 1.62 -30.09 16.87
N VAL A 6 1.01 -29.33 17.78
CA VAL A 6 -0.13 -28.45 17.46
C VAL A 6 0.29 -27.36 16.48
N LEU A 7 1.44 -26.71 16.71
CA LEU A 7 1.94 -25.69 15.80
C LEU A 7 2.23 -26.27 14.42
N ALA A 8 2.93 -27.40 14.33
CA ALA A 8 3.27 -28.04 13.05
C ALA A 8 2.04 -28.36 12.19
N ASP A 9 0.98 -28.89 12.81
CA ASP A 9 -0.27 -29.23 12.11
C ASP A 9 -1.07 -27.97 11.72
N GLN A 10 -0.96 -26.88 12.50
CA GLN A 10 -1.64 -25.61 12.24
C GLN A 10 -0.85 -24.63 11.36
N MET A 11 0.38 -24.94 10.95
CA MET A 11 1.22 -24.01 10.17
C MET A 11 0.57 -23.58 8.86
N LEU A 12 -0.11 -24.48 8.17
CA LEU A 12 -0.83 -24.14 6.94
C LEU A 12 -1.98 -23.15 7.23
N THR A 13 -2.72 -23.37 8.31
CA THR A 13 -3.77 -22.45 8.78
C THR A 13 -3.20 -21.08 9.13
N ILE A 14 -2.04 -21.04 9.79
CA ILE A 14 -1.34 -19.79 10.12
C ILE A 14 -0.95 -19.03 8.85
N ILE A 15 -0.36 -19.71 7.87
CA ILE A 15 0.00 -19.11 6.57
C ILE A 15 -1.25 -18.54 5.88
N LEU A 16 -2.35 -19.28 5.85
CA LEU A 16 -3.61 -18.82 5.27
C LEU A 16 -4.20 -17.62 6.02
N LEU A 17 -4.14 -17.60 7.35
CA LEU A 17 -4.60 -16.46 8.14
C LEU A 17 -3.76 -15.21 7.87
N VAL A 18 -2.44 -15.34 7.77
CA VAL A 18 -1.55 -14.23 7.41
C VAL A 18 -1.85 -13.76 5.98
N ALA A 19 -2.13 -14.67 5.05
CA ALA A 19 -2.55 -14.30 3.68
C ALA A 19 -3.87 -13.51 3.69
N VAL A 20 -4.89 -13.96 4.40
CA VAL A 20 -6.16 -13.22 4.51
C VAL A 20 -5.95 -11.85 5.16
N PHE A 21 -5.14 -11.78 6.20
CA PHE A 21 -4.79 -10.52 6.84
C PHE A 21 -4.08 -9.56 5.87
N GLU A 22 -3.12 -10.06 5.11
CA GLU A 22 -2.39 -9.28 4.10
C GLU A 22 -3.31 -8.79 2.97
N LEU A 23 -4.25 -9.64 2.53
CA LEU A 23 -5.28 -9.24 1.56
C LEU A 23 -6.11 -8.06 2.08
N VAL A 24 -6.54 -8.11 3.35
CA VAL A 24 -7.31 -7.03 3.99
C VAL A 24 -6.47 -5.77 4.10
N LEU A 25 -5.18 -5.86 4.45
CA LEU A 25 -4.27 -4.72 4.46
C LEU A 25 -4.17 -4.05 3.10
N TYR A 26 -3.95 -4.81 2.02
CA TYR A 26 -3.92 -4.23 0.66
C TYR A 26 -5.26 -3.63 0.24
N ALA A 27 -6.39 -4.25 0.62
CA ALA A 27 -7.70 -3.69 0.34
C ALA A 27 -7.90 -2.32 1.05
N VAL A 28 -7.51 -2.21 2.32
CA VAL A 28 -7.56 -0.95 3.08
C VAL A 28 -6.62 0.10 2.48
N LEU A 29 -5.39 -0.30 2.11
CA LEU A 29 -4.43 0.57 1.42
C LEU A 29 -4.98 1.08 0.08
N PHE A 30 -5.67 0.22 -0.67
CA PHE A 30 -6.28 0.58 -1.95
C PHE A 30 -7.36 1.64 -1.78
N VAL A 31 -8.30 1.41 -0.87
CA VAL A 31 -9.38 2.34 -0.58
C VAL A 31 -8.81 3.67 -0.07
N THR A 32 -7.84 3.61 0.84
CA THR A 32 -7.22 4.82 1.41
C THR A 32 -6.47 5.63 0.36
N THR A 33 -5.71 4.97 -0.50
CA THR A 33 -4.95 5.63 -1.58
C THR A 33 -5.92 6.26 -2.58
N SER A 34 -6.95 5.53 -3.00
CA SER A 34 -7.95 6.05 -3.93
C SER A 34 -8.71 7.25 -3.37
N ASN A 35 -9.12 7.20 -2.09
CA ASN A 35 -9.80 8.30 -1.43
C ASN A 35 -8.90 9.55 -1.34
N ARG A 36 -7.61 9.37 -1.06
CA ARG A 36 -6.64 10.48 -0.99
C ARG A 36 -6.36 11.10 -2.36
N THR A 37 -6.26 10.29 -3.41
CA THR A 37 -6.13 10.80 -4.79
C THR A 37 -7.34 11.68 -5.15
N GLN A 38 -8.56 11.24 -4.82
CA GLN A 38 -9.78 12.03 -5.04
C GLN A 38 -9.78 13.33 -4.24
N GLN A 39 -9.39 13.29 -2.96
CA GLN A 39 -9.28 14.50 -2.13
C GLN A 39 -8.26 15.49 -2.70
N LEU A 40 -7.12 15.03 -3.21
CA LEU A 40 -6.12 15.88 -3.85
C LEU A 40 -6.66 16.52 -5.14
N PHE A 41 -7.36 15.74 -5.95
CA PHE A 41 -7.98 16.23 -7.18
C PHE A 41 -9.03 17.30 -6.90
N ASP A 42 -9.98 17.03 -5.99
CA ASP A 42 -11.02 18.00 -5.60
C ASP A 42 -10.40 19.26 -4.99
N SER A 43 -9.34 19.10 -4.22
CA SER A 43 -8.56 20.17 -3.62
C SER A 43 -7.95 21.08 -4.69
N LEU A 44 -7.25 20.52 -5.68
CA LEU A 44 -6.67 21.26 -6.79
C LEU A 44 -7.72 21.95 -7.65
N LYS A 45 -8.82 21.26 -7.94
CA LYS A 45 -9.94 21.82 -8.71
C LYS A 45 -10.59 23.00 -8.00
N ASN A 46 -10.73 22.94 -6.68
CA ASN A 46 -11.26 24.04 -5.88
C ASN A 46 -10.28 25.22 -5.82
N MET A 47 -8.98 24.99 -5.73
CA MET A 47 -7.96 26.05 -5.83
C MET A 47 -8.04 26.79 -7.15
N LEU A 48 -8.23 26.06 -8.25
CA LEU A 48 -8.26 26.61 -9.60
C LEU A 48 -9.64 27.15 -10.01
N ARG A 49 -10.60 27.21 -9.08
CA ARG A 49 -11.97 27.61 -9.40
C ARG A 49 -12.04 29.11 -9.71
N GLY A 50 -12.61 29.46 -10.86
CA GLY A 50 -12.84 30.86 -11.26
C GLY A 50 -11.70 31.51 -12.06
N ILE A 51 -10.73 30.70 -12.50
CA ILE A 51 -9.66 31.09 -13.41
C ILE A 51 -10.21 31.15 -14.84
N LYS A 52 -9.76 32.12 -15.64
CA LYS A 52 -10.32 32.39 -16.99
C LYS A 52 -10.16 31.22 -17.97
N GLU A 53 -9.01 30.54 -17.95
CA GLU A 53 -8.70 29.41 -18.84
C GLU A 53 -8.31 28.17 -18.01
N PRO A 54 -9.28 27.48 -17.38
CA PRO A 54 -8.99 26.24 -16.70
C PRO A 54 -8.61 25.16 -17.73
N PRO A 55 -7.70 24.24 -17.39
CA PRO A 55 -7.37 23.13 -18.28
C PRO A 55 -8.63 22.33 -18.59
N GLU A 56 -8.82 22.01 -19.87
CA GLU A 56 -10.01 21.32 -20.36
C GLU A 56 -10.10 19.92 -19.75
N LYS A 57 -11.27 19.58 -19.21
CA LYS A 57 -11.50 18.28 -18.59
C LYS A 57 -11.59 17.22 -19.69
N ASP A 58 -10.58 16.38 -19.77
CA ASP A 58 -10.54 15.25 -20.67
C ASP A 58 -11.01 13.98 -19.94
N SER A 59 -12.19 13.48 -20.28
CA SER A 59 -12.78 12.29 -19.63
C SER A 59 -12.07 10.98 -20.00
N SER A 60 -11.10 11.01 -20.92
CA SER A 60 -10.28 9.85 -21.28
C SER A 60 -9.03 9.69 -20.41
N ARG A 61 -8.68 10.71 -19.58
CA ARG A 61 -7.45 10.71 -18.77
C ARG A 61 -7.65 10.01 -17.44
N ASP A 62 -6.58 9.35 -16.98
CA ASP A 62 -6.50 8.87 -15.61
C ASP A 62 -6.47 10.05 -14.63
N ILE A 63 -6.99 9.85 -13.41
CA ILE A 63 -7.10 10.89 -12.39
C ILE A 63 -5.71 11.49 -12.07
N HIS A 64 -4.66 10.68 -12.06
CA HIS A 64 -3.30 11.18 -11.81
C HIS A 64 -2.78 12.11 -12.93
N ASP A 65 -3.18 11.85 -14.17
CA ASP A 65 -2.81 12.70 -15.29
C ASP A 65 -3.60 14.02 -15.25
N GLU A 66 -4.86 13.98 -14.83
CA GLU A 66 -5.67 15.18 -14.57
C GLU A 66 -5.08 16.02 -13.41
N ILE A 67 -4.65 15.37 -12.32
CA ILE A 67 -3.93 16.03 -11.21
C ILE A 67 -2.66 16.72 -11.71
N THR A 68 -1.88 16.05 -12.56
CA THR A 68 -0.64 16.61 -13.12
C THR A 68 -0.93 17.86 -13.94
N VAL A 69 -1.95 17.83 -14.79
CA VAL A 69 -2.37 18.99 -15.61
C VAL A 69 -2.83 20.16 -14.74
N LEU A 70 -3.58 19.89 -13.66
CA LEU A 70 -4.00 20.92 -12.71
C LEU A 70 -2.79 21.53 -11.98
N LEU A 71 -1.82 20.71 -11.56
CA LEU A 71 -0.58 21.17 -10.95
C LEU A 71 0.23 22.06 -11.91
N ASP A 72 0.38 21.65 -13.16
CA ASP A 72 1.11 22.41 -14.19
C ASP A 72 0.40 23.74 -14.50
N CYS A 73 -0.94 23.75 -14.51
CA CYS A 73 -1.74 24.98 -14.63
C CYS A 73 -1.49 25.92 -13.45
N ALA A 74 -1.54 25.42 -12.21
CA ALA A 74 -1.25 26.22 -11.02
C ALA A 74 0.18 26.80 -11.07
N GLU A 75 1.16 26.04 -11.56
CA GLU A 75 2.53 26.52 -11.73
C GLU A 75 2.68 27.54 -12.88
N SER A 76 1.93 27.38 -13.97
CA SER A 76 1.88 28.35 -15.07
C SER A 76 1.31 29.69 -14.59
N ILE A 77 0.22 29.66 -13.83
CA ILE A 77 -0.42 30.86 -13.29
C ILE A 77 0.50 31.56 -12.29
N ARG A 78 1.25 30.80 -11.48
CA ARG A 78 2.31 31.34 -10.62
C ARG A 78 3.33 32.19 -11.38
N ARG A 79 3.68 31.82 -12.61
CA ARG A 79 4.65 32.56 -13.43
C ARG A 79 4.03 33.80 -14.10
N SER A 80 2.71 33.88 -14.15
CA SER A 80 1.98 35.01 -14.72
C SER A 80 1.56 35.99 -13.62
N SER A 81 1.94 37.26 -13.71
CA SER A 81 1.45 38.32 -12.82
C SER A 81 0.07 38.80 -13.31
N SER A 82 -0.93 37.93 -13.22
CA SER A 82 -2.26 38.11 -13.81
C SER A 82 -3.36 38.19 -12.76
N GLU A 83 -4.56 38.67 -13.14
CA GLU A 83 -5.75 38.66 -12.28
C GLU A 83 -6.10 37.25 -11.76
N ASP A 84 -5.70 36.20 -12.50
CA ASP A 84 -5.89 34.81 -12.11
C ASP A 84 -4.96 34.38 -10.95
N PHE A 85 -3.81 35.05 -10.77
CA PHE A 85 -2.89 34.81 -9.66
C PHE A 85 -3.49 35.27 -8.31
N GLU A 86 -4.09 36.47 -8.29
CA GLU A 86 -4.80 36.99 -7.09
C GLU A 86 -5.99 36.09 -6.71
N ARG A 87 -6.73 35.59 -7.70
CA ARG A 87 -7.83 34.64 -7.46
C ARG A 87 -7.33 33.32 -6.89
N LEU A 88 -6.24 32.77 -7.46
CA LEU A 88 -5.61 31.56 -6.95
C LEU A 88 -5.16 31.73 -5.49
N LEU A 89 -4.50 32.84 -5.16
CA LEU A 89 -4.11 33.19 -3.79
C LEU A 89 -5.32 33.23 -2.83
N SER A 90 -6.40 33.89 -3.23
CA SER A 90 -7.61 33.99 -2.40
C SER A 90 -8.25 32.62 -2.14
N ASN A 91 -8.30 31.75 -3.16
CA ASN A 91 -8.83 30.39 -3.02
C ASN A 91 -7.96 29.54 -2.10
N ILE A 92 -6.63 29.67 -2.20
CA ILE A 92 -5.67 28.97 -1.33
C ILE A 92 -5.85 29.40 0.12
N GLN A 93 -5.98 30.70 0.41
CA GLN A 93 -6.20 31.19 1.77
C GLN A 93 -7.49 30.64 2.39
N ILE A 94 -8.60 30.63 1.62
CA ILE A 94 -9.88 30.05 2.06
C ILE A 94 -9.73 28.56 2.33
N GLN A 95 -8.99 27.85 1.49
CA GLN A 95 -8.80 26.41 1.58
C GLN A 95 -7.84 25.99 2.70
N ASN A 96 -6.81 26.79 2.98
CA ASN A 96 -5.83 26.53 4.02
C ASN A 96 -6.45 26.59 5.43
N SER A 97 -7.52 27.38 5.61
CA SER A 97 -8.34 27.36 6.83
C SER A 97 -8.99 25.98 7.09
N ARG A 98 -9.23 25.20 6.04
CA ARG A 98 -9.66 23.79 6.10
C ARG A 98 -8.42 22.92 5.94
N LYS A 99 -7.55 22.87 6.97
CA LYS A 99 -6.35 22.02 7.00
C LYS A 99 -6.61 20.67 6.34
N LEU A 100 -6.15 20.53 5.09
CA LEU A 100 -6.12 19.26 4.41
C LEU A 100 -5.10 18.42 5.16
N ASP A 101 -5.58 17.49 6.00
CA ASP A 101 -4.74 16.54 6.72
C ASP A 101 -4.24 15.46 5.74
N LEU A 102 -3.55 15.90 4.69
CA LEU A 102 -2.81 15.07 3.74
C LEU A 102 -1.53 14.60 4.41
N LYS A 103 -1.63 13.97 5.59
CA LYS A 103 -0.49 13.36 6.28
C LYS A 103 0.03 12.19 5.46
N THR A 104 1.06 12.46 4.66
CA THR A 104 1.82 11.49 3.86
C THR A 104 2.48 10.41 4.73
N HIS A 105 2.85 10.75 5.97
CA HIS A 105 3.57 9.83 6.87
C HIS A 105 2.83 8.53 7.18
N GLY A 106 1.50 8.54 7.24
CA GLY A 106 0.72 7.33 7.49
C GLY A 106 0.84 6.33 6.34
N LEU A 107 0.74 6.80 5.10
CA LEU A 107 0.67 5.94 3.91
C LEU A 107 1.99 5.19 3.67
N ASN A 108 3.12 5.89 3.85
CA ASN A 108 4.44 5.28 3.75
C ASN A 108 4.69 4.24 4.87
N CYS A 109 4.19 4.50 6.09
CA CYS A 109 4.32 3.54 7.19
C CYS A 109 3.56 2.25 6.90
N TRP A 110 2.30 2.35 6.46
CA TRP A 110 1.47 1.17 6.16
C TRP A 110 2.01 0.37 4.97
N ASN A 111 2.52 1.03 3.92
CA ASN A 111 3.17 0.34 2.80
C ASN A 111 4.43 -0.41 3.26
N ASN A 112 5.27 0.20 4.09
CA ASN A 112 6.48 -0.46 4.60
C ASN A 112 6.14 -1.68 5.48
N VAL A 113 5.06 -1.60 6.28
CA VAL A 113 4.58 -2.72 7.09
C VAL A 113 4.09 -3.87 6.20
N ALA A 114 3.29 -3.57 5.16
CA ALA A 114 2.82 -4.58 4.21
C ALA A 114 4.01 -5.28 3.52
N ALA A 115 4.95 -4.51 2.97
CA ALA A 115 6.15 -5.06 2.34
C ALA A 115 6.98 -5.97 3.28
N ALA A 116 7.03 -5.64 4.58
CA ALA A 116 7.69 -6.48 5.57
C ALA A 116 6.93 -7.81 5.81
N ILE A 117 5.60 -7.79 5.83
CA ILE A 117 4.78 -9.00 5.99
C ILE A 117 4.95 -9.95 4.80
N VAL A 118 5.07 -9.42 3.58
CA VAL A 118 5.36 -10.22 2.38
C VAL A 118 6.63 -11.07 2.55
N GLN A 119 7.66 -10.52 3.22
CA GLN A 119 8.92 -11.24 3.49
C GLN A 119 8.79 -12.32 4.57
N ILE A 120 7.72 -12.30 5.37
CA ILE A 120 7.48 -13.30 6.43
C ILE A 120 6.95 -14.61 5.83
N PHE A 121 6.26 -14.60 4.69
CA PHE A 121 5.68 -15.84 4.11
C PHE A 121 6.73 -16.93 3.80
N PRO A 122 7.88 -16.66 3.15
CA PRO A 122 8.92 -17.66 2.96
C PRO A 122 9.49 -18.17 4.27
N LEU A 123 9.64 -17.29 5.27
CA LEU A 123 10.14 -17.66 6.59
C LEU A 123 9.15 -18.58 7.32
N LEU A 124 7.84 -18.34 7.22
CA LEU A 124 6.81 -19.23 7.74
C LEU A 124 6.79 -20.58 7.02
N GLY A 125 7.03 -20.61 5.71
CA GLY A 125 7.17 -21.86 4.96
C GLY A 125 8.35 -22.70 5.47
N ILE A 126 9.53 -22.08 5.60
CA ILE A 126 10.72 -22.76 6.16
C ILE A 126 10.45 -23.21 7.60
N LEU A 127 9.83 -22.37 8.43
CA LEU A 127 9.45 -22.73 9.80
C LEU A 127 8.52 -23.95 9.83
N GLY A 128 7.56 -24.02 8.89
CA GLY A 128 6.66 -25.15 8.75
C GLY A 128 7.39 -26.46 8.45
N THR A 129 8.40 -26.42 7.57
CA THR A 129 9.24 -27.60 7.31
C THR A 129 10.00 -28.07 8.53
N ILE A 130 10.62 -27.14 9.27
CA ILE A 130 11.41 -27.46 10.46
C ILE A 130 10.53 -28.08 11.54
N LEU A 131 9.34 -27.51 11.76
CA LEU A 131 8.39 -28.02 12.75
C LEU A 131 7.87 -29.42 12.37
N ALA A 132 7.55 -29.64 11.10
CA ALA A 132 7.10 -30.94 10.60
C ALA A 132 8.20 -32.01 10.69
N ILE A 133 9.45 -31.68 10.36
CA ILE A 133 10.59 -32.58 10.56
C ILE A 133 10.76 -32.90 12.04
N GLY A 134 10.75 -31.88 12.91
CA GLY A 134 10.81 -32.05 14.36
C GLY A 134 9.69 -32.93 14.93
N GLN A 135 8.49 -32.85 14.35
CA GLN A 135 7.35 -33.71 14.68
C GLN A 135 7.59 -35.17 14.27
N SER A 136 8.15 -35.42 13.09
CA SER A 136 8.44 -36.77 12.60
C SER A 136 9.56 -37.47 13.39
N MET A 137 10.57 -36.72 13.85
CA MET A 137 11.67 -37.25 14.67
C MET A 137 11.24 -37.64 16.09
N GLN A 138 10.27 -36.93 16.67
CA GLN A 138 9.74 -37.20 18.01
C GLN A 138 8.83 -38.44 18.05
N GLY A 139 8.30 -38.89 16.91
CA GLY A 139 7.47 -40.10 16.80
C GLY A 139 8.25 -41.42 16.86
N GLN A 140 9.58 -41.39 17.05
CA GLN A 140 10.46 -42.58 17.03
C GLN A 140 10.45 -43.41 18.33
N GLY A 141 9.27 -43.72 18.88
CA GLY A 141 9.12 -44.66 20.00
C GLY A 141 8.54 -46.01 19.55
N ILE A 142 9.24 -47.12 19.81
CA ILE A 142 8.95 -48.59 19.70
C ILE A 142 8.15 -49.13 18.48
N LYS A 143 7.23 -48.38 17.86
CA LYS A 143 6.59 -48.69 16.57
C LYS A 143 6.54 -47.43 15.71
N VAL A 144 7.44 -47.35 14.74
CA VAL A 144 7.43 -46.28 13.73
C VAL A 144 6.29 -46.55 12.75
N ASP A 145 5.25 -45.73 12.82
CA ASP A 145 4.16 -45.75 11.82
C ASP A 145 4.58 -44.88 10.62
N ALA A 146 4.77 -45.52 9.46
CA ALA A 146 5.12 -44.85 8.21
C ALA A 146 4.09 -43.77 7.82
N THR A 147 2.83 -43.93 8.24
CA THR A 147 1.74 -42.98 7.97
C THR A 147 2.00 -41.62 8.62
N VAL A 148 2.55 -41.60 9.84
CA VAL A 148 2.85 -40.37 10.58
C VAL A 148 3.98 -39.59 9.91
N ILE A 149 5.00 -40.33 9.42
CA ILE A 149 6.13 -39.74 8.69
C ILE A 149 5.63 -39.12 7.38
N VAL A 150 4.85 -39.85 6.59
CA VAL A 150 4.30 -39.35 5.32
C VAL A 150 3.45 -38.09 5.55
N LYS A 151 2.57 -38.09 6.57
CA LYS A 151 1.75 -36.90 6.90
C LYS A 151 2.63 -35.69 7.24
N ALA A 152 3.67 -35.87 8.04
CA ALA A 152 4.58 -34.79 8.40
C ALA A 152 5.32 -34.24 7.16
N PHE A 153 5.78 -35.12 6.26
CA PHE A 153 6.40 -34.70 4.99
C PHE A 153 5.44 -33.94 4.09
N THR A 154 4.19 -34.41 3.95
CA THR A 154 3.17 -33.69 3.18
C THR A 154 2.91 -32.30 3.76
N ASN A 155 2.74 -32.19 5.08
CA ASN A 155 2.58 -30.90 5.75
C ASN A 155 3.79 -29.96 5.53
N ALA A 156 5.02 -30.49 5.57
CA ALA A 156 6.23 -29.72 5.30
C ALA A 156 6.25 -29.18 3.85
N ILE A 157 5.90 -30.02 2.89
CA ILE A 157 5.86 -29.66 1.47
C ILE A 157 4.79 -28.59 1.24
N ASP A 158 3.58 -28.79 1.76
CA ASP A 158 2.47 -27.86 1.59
C ASP A 158 2.80 -26.48 2.18
N THR A 159 3.30 -26.43 3.42
CA THR A 159 3.68 -25.16 4.07
C THR A 159 4.73 -24.39 3.27
N THR A 160 5.66 -25.08 2.62
CA THR A 160 6.68 -24.44 1.74
C THR A 160 6.06 -23.91 0.45
N ILE A 161 5.25 -24.73 -0.23
CA ILE A 161 4.60 -24.35 -1.48
C ILE A 161 3.73 -23.12 -1.25
N PHE A 162 2.87 -23.14 -0.23
CA PHE A 162 2.00 -22.01 0.08
C PHE A 162 2.79 -20.79 0.57
N GLY A 163 3.82 -20.96 1.40
CA GLY A 163 4.67 -19.86 1.84
C GLY A 163 5.35 -19.14 0.66
N LEU A 164 5.89 -19.88 -0.31
CA LEU A 164 6.50 -19.28 -1.50
C LEU A 164 5.46 -18.71 -2.47
N LEU A 165 4.35 -19.41 -2.68
CA LEU A 165 3.30 -18.97 -3.59
C LEU A 165 2.69 -17.63 -3.14
N PHE A 166 2.36 -17.50 -1.85
CA PHE A 166 1.85 -16.24 -1.32
C PHE A 166 2.91 -15.15 -1.32
N ALA A 167 4.17 -15.46 -1.01
CA ALA A 167 5.25 -14.47 -1.10
C ALA A 167 5.36 -13.87 -2.50
N VAL A 168 5.43 -14.72 -3.53
CA VAL A 168 5.53 -14.27 -4.93
C VAL A 168 4.30 -13.48 -5.34
N PHE A 169 3.11 -13.97 -5.01
CA PHE A 169 1.86 -13.29 -5.32
C PHE A 169 1.80 -11.90 -4.68
N TYR A 170 2.06 -11.78 -3.38
CA TYR A 170 2.01 -10.50 -2.69
C TYR A 170 3.17 -9.57 -3.04
N MET A 171 4.35 -10.08 -3.42
CA MET A 171 5.42 -9.23 -3.98
C MET A 171 4.98 -8.51 -5.25
N ILE A 172 4.25 -9.19 -6.13
CA ILE A 172 3.72 -8.57 -7.36
C ILE A 172 2.68 -7.51 -6.99
N VAL A 173 1.76 -7.83 -6.08
CA VAL A 173 0.74 -6.88 -5.60
C VAL A 173 1.41 -5.65 -4.99
N ASP A 174 2.36 -5.84 -4.08
CA ASP A 174 3.10 -4.78 -3.42
C ASP A 174 3.79 -3.85 -4.42
N ALA A 175 4.42 -4.39 -5.47
CA ALA A 175 5.06 -3.59 -6.51
C ALA A 175 4.08 -2.62 -7.21
N PHE A 176 2.83 -3.05 -7.47
CA PHE A 176 1.80 -2.18 -8.02
C PHE A 176 1.40 -1.07 -7.03
N PHE A 177 1.27 -1.39 -5.74
CA PHE A 177 0.94 -0.41 -4.71
C PHE A 177 2.05 0.61 -4.48
N GLN A 178 3.31 0.18 -4.45
CA GLN A 178 4.46 1.06 -4.35
C GLN A 178 4.52 2.04 -5.53
N ALA A 179 4.30 1.56 -6.76
CA ALA A 179 4.25 2.42 -7.95
C ALA A 179 3.17 3.51 -7.81
N ARG A 180 1.97 3.13 -7.37
CA ARG A 180 0.86 4.08 -7.18
C ARG A 180 1.10 5.07 -6.03
N ALA A 181 1.60 4.59 -4.90
CA ALA A 181 1.92 5.42 -3.75
C ALA A 181 3.03 6.43 -4.07
N ASN A 182 4.06 6.02 -4.82
CA ASN A 182 5.12 6.91 -5.28
C ASN A 182 4.60 8.01 -6.21
N LYS A 183 3.67 7.68 -7.12
CA LYS A 183 3.02 8.68 -7.99
C LYS A 183 2.25 9.72 -7.16
N LEU A 184 1.41 9.26 -6.22
CA LEU A 184 0.65 10.15 -5.32
C LEU A 184 1.57 11.00 -4.43
N ASN A 185 2.65 10.44 -3.91
CA ASN A 185 3.61 11.19 -3.09
C ASN A 185 4.28 12.32 -3.90
N GLY A 186 4.68 12.07 -5.15
CA GLY A 186 5.23 13.09 -6.02
C GLY A 186 4.23 14.22 -6.32
N GLU A 187 2.96 13.89 -6.54
CA GLU A 187 1.89 14.88 -6.73
C GLU A 187 1.64 15.71 -5.46
N LEU A 188 1.64 15.07 -4.28
CA LEU A 188 1.49 15.74 -2.99
C LEU A 188 2.67 16.67 -2.67
N GLU A 189 3.90 16.30 -3.02
CA GLU A 189 5.08 17.15 -2.84
C GLU A 189 5.02 18.40 -3.72
N LYS A 190 4.63 18.24 -4.99
CA LYS A 190 4.39 19.37 -5.90
C LYS A 190 3.27 20.28 -5.37
N TYR A 191 2.17 19.70 -4.90
CA TYR A 191 1.08 20.45 -4.30
C TYR A 191 1.53 21.27 -3.08
N ARG A 192 2.30 20.66 -2.18
CA ARG A 192 2.82 21.34 -0.98
C ARG A 192 3.83 22.43 -1.32
N SER A 193 4.68 22.25 -2.32
CA SER A 193 5.65 23.27 -2.73
C SER A 193 4.94 24.52 -3.27
N ILE A 194 3.83 24.34 -3.99
CA ILE A 194 2.96 25.41 -4.46
C ILE A 194 2.36 26.16 -3.25
N ILE A 195 1.78 25.46 -2.27
CA ILE A 195 1.16 26.10 -1.09
C ILE A 195 2.17 26.85 -0.22
N ASN A 196 3.28 26.21 0.14
CA ASN A 196 4.28 26.81 1.04
C ASN A 196 4.86 28.12 0.46
N TYR A 197 5.00 28.18 -0.86
CA TYR A 197 5.41 29.41 -1.54
C TYR A 197 4.43 30.57 -1.28
N TYR A 198 3.14 30.30 -1.22
CA TYR A 198 2.10 31.32 -1.00
C TYR A 198 1.91 31.74 0.46
N GLU A 199 2.31 30.91 1.43
CA GLU A 199 2.29 31.30 2.86
C GLU A 199 3.43 32.26 3.25
N THR A 200 4.47 32.36 2.41
CA THR A 200 5.69 33.14 2.73
C THR A 200 5.69 34.55 2.11
N GLN A 201 4.69 34.87 1.27
CA GLN A 201 4.45 36.21 0.71
C GLN A 201 3.37 36.95 1.48
#